data_AF-A0A494TE54-F1
#
_entry.id   AF-A0A494TE54-F1
#
_cell.length_a   1.000
_cell.length_b   1.000
_cell.length_c   1.000
_cell.angle_alpha   90.00
_cell.angle_beta   90.00
_cell.angle_gamma   90.00
#
_symmetry.space_group_name_H-M   'P 1'
#
loop_
_entity.id
_entity.type
_entity.pdbx_description
1 polymer ?
#
loop_
_entity_poly.entity_id
_entity_poly.type
_entity_poly.pdbx_seq_one_letter_code
_entity_poly.pdbx_strand_id
1 'polypeptide(L)'
;MKKIVIALGALLLATVSRAAPPVVQQPALDRSVLHVQVILDKLGFAPGVLDGKGGQSLVAALKGFQTANNLKITGKVDAATLKALYPYRNWRPTVTLPLNADVLAGPFANPLPKDPLEQAKLPALGYRNAIEALAERFHTTPATLVALNAPDTQLSVGTRMVFPNALPTSRAYDVKDATWLATLKSLNVGAIQPRAKRIVVDKSESVLKVYDDNNRLVAQFPATMGSTHDPLPIGKWTIKGISYNPKFHYNSSLFWDADNKDEKATLPPGPNGPVGVVWIDLSKPHYGIHGTPSPETIGRAESHGCIRLTNWDAARLALMVKSGVPAVFQP
;
A
#
# COMPACT_ATOMS: atom_id res chain seq x y z
N MET A 1 44.78 75.70 0.04
CA MET A 1 44.22 74.66 0.94
C MET A 1 42.70 74.79 0.93
N LYS A 2 41.98 73.94 0.19
CA LYS A 2 40.52 73.96 0.06
C LYS A 2 39.91 73.16 1.23
N LYS A 3 39.12 73.80 2.08
CA LYS A 3 38.31 73.14 3.13
C LYS A 3 36.99 72.69 2.51
N ILE A 4 36.76 71.38 2.48
CA ILE A 4 35.49 70.76 2.05
C ILE A 4 34.65 70.51 3.30
N VAL A 5 33.41 71.00 3.25
CA VAL A 5 32.33 70.78 4.21
C VAL A 5 31.77 69.36 3.98
N ILE A 6 31.72 68.53 5.02
CA ILE A 6 31.03 67.23 4.97
C ILE A 6 29.66 67.41 5.62
N ALA A 7 28.61 67.25 4.82
CA ALA A 7 27.22 67.21 5.27
C ALA A 7 26.76 65.76 5.47
N LEU A 8 25.91 65.59 6.49
CA LEU A 8 25.28 64.37 6.99
C LEU A 8 24.43 63.62 5.93
N GLY A 9 24.46 62.29 5.96
CA GLY A 9 23.46 61.44 5.33
C GLY A 9 23.10 60.26 6.25
N ALA A 10 21.99 60.35 6.96
CA ALA A 10 21.41 59.24 7.71
C ALA A 10 20.67 58.32 6.73
N LEU A 11 21.14 57.07 6.60
CA LEU A 11 20.52 56.06 5.73
C LEU A 11 19.46 55.30 6.53
N LEU A 12 18.17 55.56 6.25
CA LEU A 12 17.08 54.70 6.73
C LEU A 12 17.07 53.40 5.91
N LEU A 13 17.41 52.28 6.54
CA LEU A 13 17.19 50.94 6.01
C LEU A 13 15.72 50.55 6.25
N ALA A 14 14.89 50.64 5.21
CA ALA A 14 13.55 50.08 5.23
C ALA A 14 13.62 48.55 5.13
N THR A 15 13.21 47.85 6.18
CA THR A 15 13.06 46.39 6.17
C THR A 15 11.80 46.01 5.39
N VAL A 16 11.98 45.45 4.19
CA VAL A 16 10.88 44.86 3.43
C VAL A 16 10.55 43.50 4.06
N SER A 17 9.50 43.46 4.90
CA SER A 17 8.95 42.21 5.42
C SER A 17 8.31 41.44 4.26
N ARG A 18 8.93 40.34 3.84
CA ARG A 18 8.37 39.45 2.82
C ARG A 18 7.29 38.62 3.48
N ALA A 19 6.03 38.90 3.14
CA ALA A 19 4.89 38.09 3.58
C ALA A 19 5.13 36.62 3.23
N ALA A 20 4.92 35.72 4.21
CA ALA A 20 4.96 34.29 3.97
C ALA A 20 3.96 33.93 2.86
N PRO A 21 4.31 33.01 1.93
CA PRO A 21 3.37 32.57 0.92
C PRO A 21 2.12 32.01 1.60
N PRO A 22 0.92 32.22 1.02
CA PRO A 22 -0.31 31.68 1.58
C PRO A 22 -0.16 30.17 1.71
N VAL A 23 -0.38 29.65 2.92
CA VAL A 23 -0.48 28.22 3.15
C VAL A 23 -1.69 27.75 2.34
N VAL A 24 -1.43 27.08 1.22
CA VAL A 24 -2.49 26.41 0.46
C VAL A 24 -3.07 25.36 1.39
N GLN A 25 -4.25 25.63 1.94
CA GLN A 25 -4.99 24.68 2.76
C GLN A 25 -5.25 23.46 1.88
N GLN A 26 -4.54 22.35 2.14
CA GLN A 26 -4.84 21.10 1.47
C GLN A 26 -6.33 20.79 1.71
N PRO A 27 -7.10 20.37 0.68
CA PRO A 27 -8.50 20.05 0.86
C PRO A 27 -8.66 19.06 2.00
N ALA A 28 -9.57 19.36 2.93
CA ALA A 28 -9.85 18.47 4.05
C ALA A 28 -10.25 17.09 3.52
N LEU A 29 -9.69 16.04 4.12
CA LEU A 29 -10.00 14.65 3.78
C LEU A 29 -11.52 14.39 3.85
N ASP A 30 -12.09 13.79 2.80
CA ASP A 30 -13.52 13.44 2.77
C ASP A 30 -13.76 12.18 3.62
N ARG A 31 -14.32 12.39 4.82
CA ARG A 31 -14.61 11.31 5.76
C ARG A 31 -15.73 10.39 5.31
N SER A 32 -16.61 10.84 4.42
CA SER A 32 -17.68 10.00 3.85
C SER A 32 -17.09 9.02 2.85
N VAL A 33 -16.18 9.49 1.99
CA VAL A 33 -15.42 8.62 1.08
C VAL A 33 -14.54 7.66 1.87
N LEU A 34 -13.83 8.14 2.90
CA LEU A 34 -13.01 7.29 3.76
C LEU A 34 -13.84 6.19 4.44
N HIS A 35 -15.08 6.49 4.84
CA HIS A 35 -15.96 5.49 5.45
C HIS A 35 -16.30 4.36 4.48
N VAL A 36 -16.61 4.70 3.23
CA VAL A 36 -16.85 3.71 2.18
C VAL A 36 -15.58 2.88 1.92
N GLN A 37 -14.42 3.53 1.80
CA GLN A 37 -13.13 2.85 1.63
C GLN A 37 -12.87 1.84 2.77
N VAL A 38 -13.04 2.26 4.03
CA VAL A 38 -12.85 1.39 5.21
C VAL A 38 -13.81 0.20 5.21
N ILE A 39 -15.08 0.39 4.86
CA ILE A 39 -16.03 -0.70 4.79
C ILE A 39 -15.62 -1.69 3.70
N LEU A 40 -15.30 -1.21 2.49
CA LEU A 40 -14.91 -2.06 1.37
C LEU A 40 -13.61 -2.84 1.67
N ASP A 41 -12.62 -2.19 2.27
CA ASP A 41 -11.36 -2.81 2.71
C ASP A 41 -11.60 -3.97 3.68
N LYS A 42 -12.46 -3.78 4.68
CA LYS A 42 -12.82 -4.83 5.65
C LYS A 42 -13.62 -5.97 5.03
N LEU A 43 -14.35 -5.71 3.95
CA LEU A 43 -15.12 -6.73 3.20
C LEU A 43 -14.28 -7.47 2.15
N GLY A 44 -12.99 -7.16 2.03
CA GLY A 44 -12.09 -7.80 1.07
C GLY A 44 -12.14 -7.20 -0.33
N PHE A 45 -12.78 -6.04 -0.52
CA PHE A 45 -12.77 -5.28 -1.77
C PHE A 45 -11.88 -4.05 -1.60
N ALA A 46 -10.56 -4.24 -1.71
CA ALA A 46 -9.61 -3.20 -1.37
C ALA A 46 -9.76 -1.97 -2.28
N PRO A 47 -9.95 -0.75 -1.72
CA PRO A 47 -10.07 0.48 -2.50
C PRO A 47 -8.70 1.10 -2.84
N GLY A 48 -7.61 0.39 -2.58
CA GLY A 48 -6.24 0.93 -2.57
C GLY A 48 -5.90 1.52 -1.21
N VAL A 49 -5.21 2.66 -1.20
CA VAL A 49 -4.92 3.40 0.04
C VAL A 49 -6.19 4.02 0.63
N LEU A 50 -6.31 3.99 1.96
CA LEU A 50 -7.39 4.63 2.71
C LEU A 50 -7.07 6.13 2.90
N ASP A 51 -7.44 6.94 1.91
CA ASP A 51 -7.06 8.36 1.83
C ASP A 51 -8.23 9.35 1.76
N GLY A 52 -9.47 8.85 1.80
CA GLY A 52 -10.68 9.65 1.65
C GLY A 52 -10.81 10.30 0.27
N LYS A 53 -10.09 9.81 -0.74
CA LYS A 53 -10.19 10.30 -2.12
C LYS A 53 -10.91 9.28 -3.00
N GLY A 54 -11.63 9.78 -3.99
CA GLY A 54 -12.11 8.94 -5.08
C GLY A 54 -10.96 8.41 -5.95
N GLY A 55 -11.30 7.68 -7.00
CA GLY A 55 -10.33 7.22 -7.98
C GLY A 55 -10.65 5.85 -8.54
N GLN A 56 -9.84 5.40 -9.49
CA GLN A 56 -10.05 4.14 -10.20
C GLN A 56 -10.09 2.94 -9.25
N SER A 57 -9.21 2.88 -8.24
CA SER A 57 -9.20 1.80 -7.24
C SER A 57 -10.48 1.73 -6.41
N LEU A 58 -11.03 2.87 -5.98
CA LEU A 58 -12.33 2.90 -5.29
C LEU A 58 -13.48 2.49 -6.22
N VAL A 59 -13.48 2.98 -7.46
CA VAL A 59 -14.49 2.58 -8.46
C VAL A 59 -14.43 1.08 -8.71
N ALA A 60 -13.24 0.50 -8.85
CA ALA A 60 -13.05 -0.94 -9.02
C ALA A 60 -13.54 -1.72 -7.79
N ALA A 61 -13.20 -1.28 -6.57
CA ALA A 61 -13.69 -1.89 -5.33
C ALA A 61 -15.22 -1.88 -5.24
N LEU A 62 -15.86 -0.77 -5.62
CA LEU A 62 -17.32 -0.67 -5.68
C LEU A 62 -17.91 -1.65 -6.70
N LYS A 63 -17.33 -1.77 -7.90
CA LYS A 63 -17.75 -2.74 -8.92
C LYS A 63 -17.62 -4.18 -8.42
N GLY A 64 -16.51 -4.51 -7.74
CA GLY A 64 -16.29 -5.82 -7.13
C GLY A 64 -17.33 -6.13 -6.06
N PHE A 65 -17.57 -5.19 -5.13
CA PHE A 65 -18.58 -5.32 -4.09
C PHE A 65 -19.99 -5.47 -4.68
N GLN A 66 -20.35 -4.68 -5.69
CA GLN A 66 -21.63 -4.78 -6.39
C GLN A 66 -21.80 -6.15 -7.05
N THR A 67 -20.76 -6.65 -7.72
CA THR A 67 -20.75 -8.00 -8.32
C THR A 67 -20.99 -9.08 -7.26
N ALA A 68 -20.26 -9.03 -6.14
CA ALA A 68 -20.36 -10.02 -5.07
C ALA A 68 -21.71 -10.01 -4.33
N ASN A 69 -22.43 -8.88 -4.39
CA ASN A 69 -23.75 -8.70 -3.76
C ASN A 69 -24.90 -8.72 -4.78
N ASN A 70 -24.66 -9.17 -6.02
CA ASN A 70 -25.67 -9.27 -7.08
C ASN A 70 -26.40 -7.93 -7.35
N LEU A 71 -25.67 -6.82 -7.27
CA LEU A 71 -26.18 -5.49 -7.58
C LEU A 71 -25.86 -5.10 -9.02
N LYS A 72 -26.56 -4.08 -9.54
CA LYS A 72 -26.15 -3.44 -10.79
C LYS A 72 -24.74 -2.86 -10.63
N ILE A 73 -23.85 -3.20 -11.56
CA ILE A 73 -22.45 -2.75 -11.54
C ILE A 73 -22.39 -1.32 -12.08
N THR A 74 -22.36 -0.34 -11.18
CA THR A 74 -22.28 1.09 -11.51
C THR A 74 -20.93 1.71 -11.15
N GLY A 75 -20.16 1.09 -10.25
CA GLY A 75 -18.92 1.64 -9.70
C GLY A 75 -19.12 2.91 -8.87
N LYS A 76 -20.35 3.20 -8.46
CA LYS A 76 -20.74 4.39 -7.68
C LYS A 76 -21.42 3.96 -6.39
N VAL A 77 -21.39 4.84 -5.38
CA VAL A 77 -22.16 4.68 -4.14
C VAL A 77 -23.61 5.12 -4.39
N ASP A 78 -24.30 4.42 -5.30
CA ASP A 78 -25.72 4.64 -5.57
C ASP A 78 -26.62 4.12 -4.43
N ALA A 79 -27.93 4.37 -4.50
CA ALA A 79 -28.88 4.01 -3.44
C ALA A 79 -28.87 2.51 -3.10
N ALA A 80 -28.73 1.63 -4.11
CA ALA A 80 -28.66 0.19 -3.91
C ALA A 80 -27.35 -0.20 -3.19
N THR A 81 -26.23 0.39 -3.60
CA THR A 81 -24.92 0.17 -2.99
C THR A 81 -24.88 0.68 -1.56
N LEU A 82 -25.42 1.88 -1.29
CA LEU A 82 -25.50 2.44 0.06
C LEU A 82 -26.35 1.56 0.98
N LYS A 83 -27.48 1.03 0.49
CA LYS A 83 -28.32 0.07 1.22
C LYS A 83 -27.54 -1.21 1.57
N ALA A 84 -26.73 -1.72 0.64
CA ALA A 84 -25.90 -2.91 0.88
C ALA A 84 -24.72 -2.64 1.84
N LEU A 85 -24.22 -1.41 1.91
CA LEU A 85 -23.18 -1.01 2.87
C LEU A 85 -23.74 -0.67 4.26
N TYR A 86 -25.02 -0.33 4.37
CA TYR A 86 -25.68 0.10 5.62
C TYR A 86 -25.52 -0.84 6.83
N PRO A 87 -25.51 -2.18 6.68
CA PRO A 87 -25.23 -3.09 7.79
C PRO A 87 -23.88 -2.83 8.48
N TYR A 88 -22.91 -2.26 7.75
CA TYR A 88 -21.55 -2.01 8.21
C TYR A 88 -21.29 -0.58 8.71
N ARG A 89 -22.33 0.27 8.79
CA ARG A 89 -22.23 1.70 9.17
C ARG A 89 -21.57 2.00 10.52
N ASN A 90 -21.47 1.01 11.40
CA ASN A 90 -20.81 1.13 12.70
C ASN A 90 -19.28 1.03 12.60
N TRP A 91 -18.74 0.57 11.47
CA TRP A 91 -17.31 0.55 11.20
C TRP A 91 -16.82 1.96 10.85
N ARG A 92 -16.62 2.78 11.88
CA ARG A 92 -16.21 4.18 11.77
C ARG A 92 -15.03 4.37 10.80
N PRO A 93 -14.98 5.46 10.02
CA PRO A 93 -13.91 5.72 9.06
C PRO A 93 -12.53 5.88 9.71
N THR A 94 -12.50 6.32 10.96
CA THR A 94 -11.27 6.56 11.70
C THR A 94 -11.32 5.93 13.09
N VAL A 95 -10.14 5.73 13.65
CA VAL A 95 -9.94 5.31 15.04
C VAL A 95 -8.84 6.17 15.66
N THR A 96 -8.98 6.48 16.95
CA THR A 96 -7.97 7.21 17.71
C THR A 96 -7.27 6.27 18.69
N LEU A 97 -5.97 6.09 18.51
CA LEU A 97 -5.16 5.13 19.29
C LEU A 97 -3.93 5.82 19.90
N PRO A 98 -3.51 5.42 21.11
CA PRO A 98 -2.23 5.86 21.66
C PRO A 98 -1.07 5.16 20.92
N LEU A 99 0.02 5.88 20.67
CA LEU A 99 1.26 5.29 20.21
C LEU A 99 1.91 4.46 21.32
N ASN A 100 2.41 3.27 20.98
CA ASN A 100 3.18 2.42 21.88
C ASN A 100 4.67 2.46 21.52
N ALA A 101 5.53 2.03 22.46
CA ALA A 101 6.97 2.03 22.28
C ALA A 101 7.41 1.19 21.06
N ASP A 102 6.78 0.04 20.84
CA ASP A 102 7.15 -0.91 19.77
C ASP A 102 7.11 -0.27 18.37
N VAL A 103 6.13 0.60 18.11
CA VAL A 103 5.99 1.26 16.81
C VAL A 103 7.06 2.35 16.60
N LEU A 104 7.55 2.94 17.69
CA LEU A 104 8.53 4.03 17.64
C LEU A 104 9.98 3.52 17.69
N ALA A 105 10.21 2.27 18.13
CA ALA A 105 11.53 1.70 18.36
C ALA A 105 12.29 1.34 17.07
N GLY A 106 11.61 1.18 15.93
CA GLY A 106 12.22 0.71 14.69
C GLY A 106 12.50 -0.80 14.71
N PRO A 107 13.50 -1.30 13.97
CA PRO A 107 14.57 -0.54 13.30
C PRO A 107 14.07 0.29 12.11
N PHE A 108 14.64 1.48 11.93
CA PHE A 108 14.40 2.35 10.78
C PHE A 108 15.68 2.58 9.97
N ALA A 109 15.57 2.64 8.65
CA ALA A 109 16.68 2.90 7.73
C ALA A 109 16.41 4.18 6.94
N ASN A 110 17.06 5.29 7.31
CA ASN A 110 16.94 6.57 6.63
C ASN A 110 18.31 7.30 6.53
N PRO A 111 18.80 7.63 5.31
CA PRO A 111 18.21 7.28 4.02
C PRO A 111 18.27 5.77 3.76
N LEU A 112 17.23 5.22 3.14
CA LEU A 112 17.31 3.88 2.55
C LEU A 112 18.07 4.01 1.22
N PRO A 113 19.21 3.31 1.02
CA PRO A 113 19.98 3.37 -0.22
C PRO A 113 19.10 2.96 -1.42
N LYS A 114 19.35 3.58 -2.58
CA LYS A 114 18.70 3.17 -3.85
C LYS A 114 19.44 2.04 -4.56
N ASP A 115 20.76 1.99 -4.39
CA ASP A 115 21.62 0.98 -4.98
C ASP A 115 21.34 -0.40 -4.36
N PRO A 116 20.96 -1.42 -5.15
CA PRO A 116 20.78 -2.80 -4.69
C PRO A 116 22.00 -3.39 -3.95
N LEU A 117 23.24 -3.01 -4.33
CA LEU A 117 24.45 -3.50 -3.68
C LEU A 117 24.61 -2.93 -2.26
N GLU A 118 24.27 -1.65 -2.06
CA GLU A 118 24.26 -1.05 -0.73
C GLU A 118 23.09 -1.56 0.12
N GLN A 119 21.93 -1.77 -0.49
CA GLN A 119 20.78 -2.40 0.15
C GLN A 119 21.10 -3.80 0.67
N ALA A 120 21.92 -4.57 -0.04
CA ALA A 120 22.31 -5.93 0.36
C ALA A 120 23.16 -5.98 1.64
N LYS A 121 23.78 -4.85 2.04
CA LYS A 121 24.58 -4.74 3.27
C LYS A 121 23.72 -4.45 4.51
N LEU A 122 22.46 -4.07 4.32
CA LEU A 122 21.55 -3.75 5.43
C LEU A 122 21.12 -5.02 6.17
N PRO A 123 20.73 -4.91 7.46
CA PRO A 123 20.14 -6.04 8.19
C PRO A 123 18.73 -6.39 7.68
N ALA A 124 17.98 -5.40 7.20
CA ALA A 124 16.64 -5.54 6.64
C ALA A 124 16.29 -4.34 5.75
N LEU A 125 15.41 -4.55 4.77
CA LEU A 125 14.77 -3.45 4.02
C LEU A 125 13.52 -2.97 4.76
N GLY A 126 13.74 -2.52 6.00
CA GLY A 126 12.71 -2.01 6.91
C GLY A 126 12.17 -0.64 6.52
N TYR A 127 11.28 -0.09 7.35
CA TYR A 127 10.73 1.24 7.17
C TYR A 127 11.79 2.34 7.33
N ARG A 128 11.57 3.49 6.69
CA ARG A 128 12.40 4.69 6.81
C ARG A 128 12.17 5.43 8.11
N ASN A 129 10.96 5.38 8.65
CA ASN A 129 10.58 6.03 9.89
C ASN A 129 9.24 5.49 10.42
N ALA A 130 8.88 5.92 11.63
CA ALA A 130 7.64 5.52 12.30
C ALA A 130 6.36 5.94 11.53
N ILE A 131 6.38 7.08 10.82
CA ILE A 131 5.21 7.52 10.04
C ILE A 131 4.95 6.58 8.86
N GLU A 132 5.99 6.12 8.16
CA GLU A 132 5.85 5.13 7.09
C GLU A 132 5.30 3.81 7.62
N ALA A 133 5.87 3.31 8.73
CA ALA A 133 5.39 2.09 9.39
C ALA A 133 3.92 2.19 9.82
N LEU A 134 3.53 3.31 10.44
CA LEU A 134 2.17 3.59 10.86
C LEU A 134 1.21 3.73 9.66
N ALA A 135 1.63 4.44 8.62
CA ALA A 135 0.82 4.61 7.42
C ALA A 135 0.51 3.25 6.78
N GLU A 136 1.51 2.40 6.59
CA GLU A 136 1.31 1.08 6.01
C GLU A 136 0.46 0.18 6.93
N ARG A 137 0.70 0.22 8.25
CA ARG A 137 -0.13 -0.47 9.25
C ARG A 137 -1.61 -0.12 9.17
N PHE A 138 -1.94 1.12 8.79
CA PHE A 138 -3.32 1.58 8.65
C PHE A 138 -3.77 1.71 7.19
N HIS A 139 -3.10 0.99 6.28
CA HIS A 139 -3.42 0.87 4.85
C HIS A 139 -3.53 2.23 4.16
N THR A 140 -2.65 3.16 4.50
CA THR A 140 -2.68 4.53 3.99
C THR A 140 -1.28 5.03 3.65
N THR A 141 -1.14 6.32 3.33
CA THR A 141 0.13 6.95 3.01
C THR A 141 0.62 7.85 4.14
N PRO A 142 1.94 8.11 4.25
CA PRO A 142 2.48 9.13 5.15
C PRO A 142 1.77 10.48 5.02
N ALA A 143 1.50 10.92 3.79
CA ALA A 143 0.83 12.19 3.53
C ALA A 143 -0.60 12.22 4.08
N THR A 144 -1.38 11.15 3.88
CA THR A 144 -2.71 11.03 4.46
C THR A 144 -2.67 10.98 5.98
N LEU A 145 -1.73 10.21 6.56
CA LEU A 145 -1.60 10.10 8.00
C LEU A 145 -1.27 11.46 8.63
N VAL A 146 -0.37 12.23 8.02
CA VAL A 146 -0.09 13.60 8.44
C VAL A 146 -1.33 14.48 8.28
N ALA A 147 -2.08 14.39 7.18
CA ALA A 147 -3.30 15.19 6.97
C ALA A 147 -4.45 14.86 7.93
N LEU A 148 -4.52 13.63 8.45
CA LEU A 148 -5.48 13.22 9.48
C LEU A 148 -5.14 13.74 10.88
N ASN A 149 -3.89 14.14 11.08
CA ASN A 149 -3.35 14.62 12.34
C ASN A 149 -2.86 16.08 12.17
N ALA A 150 -2.41 16.72 13.24
CA ALA A 150 -1.77 18.02 13.10
C ALA A 150 -0.34 17.84 12.55
N PRO A 151 0.18 18.69 11.64
CA PRO A 151 1.53 18.55 11.12
C PRO A 151 2.64 18.55 12.19
N ASP A 152 2.36 19.12 13.35
CA ASP A 152 3.21 19.21 14.54
C ASP A 152 2.93 18.11 15.59
N THR A 153 2.13 17.09 15.24
CA THR A 153 1.83 15.97 16.14
C THR A 153 3.11 15.27 16.58
N GLN A 154 3.43 15.34 17.87
CA GLN A 154 4.64 14.73 18.42
C GLN A 154 4.50 13.20 18.52
N LEU A 155 5.44 12.48 17.91
CA LEU A 155 5.49 11.01 17.96
C LEU A 155 6.18 10.54 19.24
N SER A 156 5.43 10.52 20.34
CA SER A 156 5.87 9.98 21.63
C SER A 156 4.89 8.93 22.16
N VAL A 157 5.38 8.06 23.05
CA VAL A 157 4.55 7.02 23.68
C VAL A 157 3.38 7.69 24.40
N GLY A 158 2.17 7.21 24.14
CA GLY A 158 0.94 7.76 24.69
C GLY A 158 0.26 8.84 23.83
N THR A 159 0.95 9.43 22.84
CA THR A 159 0.31 10.39 21.91
C THR A 159 -0.88 9.73 21.22
N ARG A 160 -2.03 10.39 21.26
CA ARG A 160 -3.25 9.91 20.60
C ARG A 160 -3.29 10.42 19.17
N MET A 161 -3.20 9.50 18.23
CA MET A 161 -3.26 9.79 16.79
C MET A 161 -4.53 9.23 16.17
N VAL A 162 -5.01 9.91 15.13
CA VAL A 162 -6.14 9.49 14.30
C VAL A 162 -5.61 8.71 13.10
N PHE A 163 -6.18 7.53 12.87
CA PHE A 163 -5.84 6.65 11.75
C PHE A 163 -7.10 6.28 10.97
N PRO A 164 -7.00 5.95 9.66
CA PRO A 164 -8.03 5.17 9.00
C PRO A 164 -8.29 3.87 9.77
N ASN A 165 -9.54 3.43 9.84
CA ASN A 165 -9.89 2.26 10.65
C ASN A 165 -9.62 0.94 9.91
N ALA A 166 -8.35 0.63 9.66
CA ALA A 166 -7.89 -0.64 9.10
C ALA A 166 -7.76 -1.77 10.15
N LEU A 167 -8.30 -1.60 11.37
CA LEU A 167 -8.16 -2.61 12.42
C LEU A 167 -8.84 -3.93 12.03
N PRO A 168 -8.20 -5.09 12.26
CA PRO A 168 -8.80 -6.37 11.91
C PRO A 168 -9.95 -6.73 12.85
N THR A 169 -10.93 -7.47 12.34
CA THR A 169 -12.04 -8.02 13.15
C THR A 169 -11.60 -9.20 14.02
N SER A 170 -10.51 -9.89 13.67
CA SER A 170 -9.93 -10.98 14.45
C SER A 170 -8.40 -11.00 14.32
N ARG A 171 -7.72 -11.33 15.43
CA ARG A 171 -6.28 -11.59 15.51
C ARG A 171 -5.97 -13.03 15.94
N ALA A 172 -6.94 -13.93 15.85
CA ALA A 172 -6.76 -15.36 16.18
C ALA A 172 -6.16 -16.10 14.96
N TYR A 173 -4.85 -15.93 14.75
CA TYR A 173 -4.15 -16.51 13.60
C TYR A 173 -3.81 -17.99 13.82
N ASP A 174 -4.03 -18.81 12.80
CA ASP A 174 -3.45 -20.16 12.67
C ASP A 174 -2.18 -20.09 11.81
N VAL A 175 -1.13 -19.44 12.35
CA VAL A 175 0.16 -19.22 11.67
C VAL A 175 1.29 -19.62 12.61
N LYS A 176 2.06 -20.64 12.22
CA LYS A 176 3.17 -21.18 13.03
C LYS A 176 4.46 -20.38 12.90
N ASP A 177 4.69 -19.76 11.75
CA ASP A 177 5.86 -18.91 11.52
C ASP A 177 5.71 -17.60 12.30
N ALA A 178 6.53 -17.43 13.35
CA ALA A 178 6.49 -16.27 14.22
C ALA A 178 6.85 -14.96 13.49
N THR A 179 7.74 -15.02 12.49
CA THR A 179 8.14 -13.84 11.71
C THR A 179 7.02 -13.41 10.78
N TRP A 180 6.34 -14.37 10.15
CA TRP A 180 5.17 -14.08 9.32
C TRP A 180 4.00 -13.55 10.15
N LEU A 181 3.77 -14.14 11.32
CA LEU A 181 2.76 -13.66 12.27
C LEU A 181 3.02 -12.22 12.71
N ALA A 182 4.29 -11.85 12.94
CA ALA A 182 4.68 -10.48 13.26
C ALA A 182 4.35 -9.52 12.10
N THR A 183 4.64 -9.90 10.85
CA THR A 183 4.27 -9.13 9.66
C THR A 183 2.76 -8.94 9.51
N LEU A 184 1.96 -9.98 9.70
CA LEU A 184 0.49 -9.87 9.64
C LEU A 184 -0.05 -8.90 10.70
N LYS A 185 0.53 -8.94 11.91
CA LYS A 185 0.14 -8.04 13.01
C LYS A 185 0.57 -6.60 12.75
N SER A 186 1.76 -6.37 12.18
CA SER A 186 2.26 -5.03 11.85
C SER A 186 1.45 -4.39 10.74
N LEU A 187 0.96 -5.17 9.78
CA LEU A 187 0.10 -4.71 8.68
C LEU A 187 -1.39 -4.67 9.02
N ASN A 188 -1.81 -4.96 10.26
CA ASN A 188 -3.23 -5.08 10.63
C ASN A 188 -4.07 -6.04 9.74
N VAL A 189 -3.43 -7.02 9.11
CA VAL A 189 -4.13 -8.03 8.31
C VAL A 189 -4.93 -8.95 9.22
N GLY A 190 -6.23 -9.10 8.97
CA GLY A 190 -7.11 -9.93 9.79
C GLY A 190 -6.86 -11.43 9.62
N ALA A 191 -7.00 -12.18 10.71
CA ALA A 191 -6.73 -13.62 10.74
C ALA A 191 -7.73 -14.45 9.91
N ILE A 192 -8.94 -13.93 9.71
CA ILE A 192 -10.00 -14.61 8.96
C ILE A 192 -10.01 -14.06 7.54
N GLN A 193 -9.65 -14.91 6.59
CA GLN A 193 -9.71 -14.62 5.16
C GLN A 193 -10.50 -15.73 4.44
N PRO A 194 -11.28 -15.43 3.39
CA PRO A 194 -11.90 -16.46 2.56
C PRO A 194 -10.84 -17.37 1.92
N ARG A 195 -11.24 -18.60 1.56
CA ARG A 195 -10.36 -19.51 0.82
C ARG A 195 -10.56 -19.31 -0.68
N ALA A 196 -9.45 -19.19 -1.40
CA ALA A 196 -9.47 -19.11 -2.85
C ALA A 196 -9.59 -20.50 -3.47
N LYS A 197 -10.63 -20.70 -4.28
CA LYS A 197 -10.66 -21.79 -5.26
C LYS A 197 -9.87 -21.44 -6.51
N ARG A 198 -9.93 -20.18 -6.93
CA ARG A 198 -9.25 -19.64 -8.10
C ARG A 198 -9.00 -18.15 -7.92
N ILE A 199 -7.94 -17.64 -8.56
CA ILE A 199 -7.75 -16.20 -8.74
C ILE A 199 -7.85 -15.82 -10.22
N VAL A 200 -8.30 -14.59 -10.47
CA VAL A 200 -8.27 -13.93 -11.78
C VAL A 200 -7.42 -12.68 -11.66
N VAL A 201 -6.50 -12.47 -12.60
CA VAL A 201 -5.84 -11.18 -12.80
C VAL A 201 -6.45 -10.58 -14.06
N ASP A 202 -7.18 -9.47 -13.88
CA ASP A 202 -7.97 -8.80 -14.91
C ASP A 202 -7.26 -7.51 -15.32
N LYS A 203 -6.61 -7.54 -16.48
CA LYS A 203 -5.81 -6.41 -16.95
C LYS A 203 -6.70 -5.22 -17.32
N SER A 204 -7.85 -5.46 -17.95
CA SER A 204 -8.80 -4.40 -18.31
C SER A 204 -9.33 -3.62 -17.10
N GLU A 205 -9.47 -4.29 -15.96
CA GLU A 205 -9.94 -3.68 -14.71
C GLU A 205 -8.81 -3.29 -13.74
N SER A 206 -7.56 -3.68 -14.02
CA SER A 206 -6.40 -3.49 -13.14
C SER A 206 -6.60 -4.04 -11.72
N VAL A 207 -7.18 -5.25 -11.62
CA VAL A 207 -7.47 -5.92 -10.35
C VAL A 207 -7.11 -7.40 -10.36
N LEU A 208 -6.80 -7.91 -9.17
CA LEU A 208 -6.81 -9.34 -8.85
C LEU A 208 -8.12 -9.67 -8.13
N LYS A 209 -8.87 -10.64 -8.64
CA LYS A 209 -10.13 -11.14 -8.08
C LYS A 209 -9.94 -12.54 -7.50
N VAL A 210 -10.59 -12.83 -6.37
CA VAL A 210 -10.54 -14.12 -5.68
C VAL A 210 -11.93 -14.75 -5.71
N TYR A 211 -12.02 -15.99 -6.18
CA TYR A 211 -13.26 -16.75 -6.28
C TYR A 211 -13.23 -17.95 -5.34
N ASP A 212 -14.36 -18.22 -4.67
CA ASP A 212 -14.56 -19.39 -3.81
C ASP A 212 -15.00 -20.64 -4.60
N ASP A 213 -15.25 -21.75 -3.90
CA ASP A 213 -15.70 -23.01 -4.51
C ASP A 213 -17.06 -22.92 -5.19
N ASN A 214 -17.87 -21.90 -4.87
CA ASN A 214 -19.17 -21.64 -5.51
C ASN A 214 -19.07 -20.64 -6.67
N ASN A 215 -17.85 -20.33 -7.12
CA ASN A 215 -17.56 -19.33 -8.14
C ASN A 215 -18.07 -17.92 -7.78
N ARG A 216 -18.18 -17.61 -6.48
CA ARG A 216 -18.54 -16.28 -6.00
C ARG A 216 -17.28 -15.44 -5.83
N LEU A 217 -17.34 -14.17 -6.23
CA LEU A 217 -16.29 -13.20 -5.95
C LEU A 217 -16.28 -12.91 -4.44
N VAL A 218 -15.20 -13.26 -3.76
CA VAL A 218 -15.06 -13.14 -2.30
C VAL A 218 -14.00 -12.13 -1.85
N ALA A 219 -13.10 -11.74 -2.75
CA ALA A 219 -12.18 -10.62 -2.53
C ALA A 219 -11.71 -10.03 -3.87
N GLN A 220 -11.26 -8.78 -3.83
CA GLN A 220 -10.65 -8.09 -4.97
C GLN A 220 -9.60 -7.09 -4.48
N PHE A 221 -8.46 -7.05 -5.17
CA PHE A 221 -7.34 -6.17 -4.86
C PHE A 221 -6.93 -5.38 -6.10
N PRO A 222 -6.76 -4.05 -6.02
CA PRO A 222 -6.10 -3.28 -7.07
C PRO A 222 -4.71 -3.84 -7.32
N ALA A 223 -4.31 -3.89 -8.60
CA ALA A 223 -3.05 -4.48 -9.00
C ALA A 223 -2.35 -3.63 -10.07
N THR A 224 -1.04 -3.45 -9.92
CA THR A 224 -0.18 -2.97 -10.99
C THR A 224 0.33 -4.17 -11.80
N MET A 225 0.28 -4.06 -13.12
CA MET A 225 0.57 -5.15 -14.04
C MET A 225 1.61 -4.73 -15.09
N GLY A 226 2.08 -5.72 -15.84
CA GLY A 226 3.15 -5.59 -16.82
C GLY A 226 2.97 -4.46 -17.83
N SER A 227 4.08 -3.76 -18.11
CA SER A 227 4.22 -2.70 -19.10
C SER A 227 4.02 -3.20 -20.54
N THR A 228 4.14 -2.30 -21.51
CA THR A 228 4.22 -2.70 -22.92
C THR A 228 5.48 -3.53 -23.21
N HIS A 229 6.58 -3.27 -22.49
CA HIS A 229 7.86 -3.99 -22.67
C HIS A 229 7.82 -5.39 -22.02
N ASP A 230 7.23 -5.48 -20.84
CA ASP A 230 7.07 -6.71 -20.08
C ASP A 230 5.59 -6.98 -19.83
N PRO A 231 4.83 -7.46 -20.84
CA PRO A 231 3.39 -7.58 -20.74
C PRO A 231 2.96 -8.65 -19.74
N LEU A 232 1.80 -8.44 -19.11
CA LEU A 232 1.13 -9.46 -18.32
C LEU A 232 0.95 -10.74 -19.18
N PRO A 233 1.44 -11.91 -18.74
CA PRO A 233 1.37 -13.13 -19.52
C PRO A 233 -0.04 -13.71 -19.44
N ILE A 234 -0.93 -13.29 -20.35
CA ILE A 234 -2.31 -13.77 -20.44
C ILE A 234 -2.33 -15.29 -20.61
N GLY A 235 -3.17 -15.97 -19.83
CA GLY A 235 -3.21 -17.43 -19.83
C GLY A 235 -3.68 -18.06 -18.54
N LYS A 236 -3.52 -19.38 -18.45
CA LYS A 236 -3.85 -20.17 -17.27
C LYS A 236 -2.54 -20.61 -16.60
N TRP A 237 -2.39 -20.21 -15.34
CA TRP A 237 -1.25 -20.51 -14.49
C TRP A 237 -1.73 -21.22 -13.23
N THR A 238 -0.78 -21.66 -12.42
CA THR A 238 -1.03 -22.28 -11.12
C THR A 238 -0.08 -21.69 -10.09
N ILE A 239 -0.58 -21.44 -8.89
CA ILE A 239 0.26 -21.04 -7.76
C ILE A 239 1.15 -22.22 -7.37
N LYS A 240 2.47 -22.02 -7.36
CA LYS A 240 3.46 -23.06 -7.06
C LYS A 240 3.85 -23.06 -5.59
N GLY A 241 3.93 -21.90 -4.97
CA GLY A 241 4.32 -21.74 -3.58
C GLY A 241 4.14 -20.31 -3.09
N ILE A 242 4.36 -20.11 -1.81
CA ILE A 242 4.29 -18.80 -1.15
C ILE A 242 5.55 -18.66 -0.30
N SER A 243 6.28 -17.58 -0.49
CA SER A 243 7.42 -17.20 0.33
C SER A 243 7.04 -15.99 1.17
N TYR A 244 7.04 -16.17 2.49
CA TYR A 244 6.77 -15.11 3.46
C TYR A 244 8.08 -14.40 3.81
N ASN A 245 8.05 -13.06 3.88
CA ASN A 245 9.20 -12.21 4.15
C ASN A 245 10.45 -12.64 3.33
N PRO A 246 10.35 -12.75 1.98
CA PRO A 246 11.42 -13.32 1.18
C PRO A 246 12.63 -12.38 1.09
N LYS A 247 13.83 -12.98 1.03
CA LYS A 247 15.00 -12.29 0.44
C LYS A 247 14.74 -12.06 -1.05
N PHE A 248 15.36 -11.04 -1.63
CA PHE A 248 15.27 -10.77 -3.06
C PHE A 248 16.62 -10.98 -3.74
N HIS A 249 16.67 -11.88 -4.72
CA HIS A 249 17.86 -12.11 -5.53
C HIS A 249 17.85 -11.17 -6.72
N TYR A 250 18.48 -10.00 -6.55
CA TYR A 250 18.69 -9.05 -7.61
C TYR A 250 19.68 -9.60 -8.63
N ASN A 251 19.31 -9.50 -9.90
CA ASN A 251 20.17 -9.80 -11.03
C ASN A 251 19.88 -8.74 -12.10
N SER A 252 20.82 -7.82 -12.31
CA SER A 252 20.67 -6.73 -13.26
C SER A 252 20.45 -7.19 -14.70
N SER A 253 20.94 -8.38 -15.09
CA SER A 253 20.72 -8.92 -16.44
C SER A 253 19.24 -9.17 -16.76
N LEU A 254 18.37 -9.21 -15.74
CA LEU A 254 16.92 -9.40 -15.90
C LEU A 254 16.15 -8.09 -16.11
N PHE A 255 16.80 -6.94 -15.98
CA PHE A 255 16.17 -5.62 -16.08
C PHE A 255 16.75 -4.88 -17.29
N TRP A 256 15.88 -4.47 -18.21
CA TRP A 256 16.30 -3.82 -19.46
C TRP A 256 16.85 -2.41 -19.22
N ASP A 257 16.46 -1.78 -18.11
CA ASP A 257 16.83 -0.43 -17.67
C ASP A 257 17.97 -0.41 -16.64
N ALA A 258 18.59 -1.56 -16.35
CA ALA A 258 19.73 -1.62 -15.44
C ALA A 258 21.04 -1.22 -16.15
N ASP A 259 21.77 -0.29 -15.52
CA ASP A 259 23.02 0.26 -16.05
C ASP A 259 24.18 -0.77 -16.05
N ASN A 260 24.16 -1.77 -15.16
CA ASN A 260 25.28 -2.70 -14.94
C ASN A 260 24.87 -4.18 -15.12
N LYS A 261 24.92 -4.73 -16.34
CA LYS A 261 24.31 -6.02 -16.71
C LYS A 261 24.81 -7.31 -16.03
N ASP A 262 25.82 -7.27 -15.17
CA ASP A 262 26.39 -8.47 -14.50
C ASP A 262 26.31 -8.46 -12.97
N GLU A 263 25.78 -7.39 -12.36
CA GLU A 263 25.67 -7.27 -10.92
C GLU A 263 24.55 -8.14 -10.31
N LYS A 264 24.93 -8.90 -9.29
CA LYS A 264 24.01 -9.75 -8.51
C LYS A 264 24.12 -9.41 -7.05
N ALA A 265 22.98 -9.33 -6.38
CA ALA A 265 22.93 -9.12 -4.94
C ALA A 265 21.78 -9.89 -4.31
N THR A 266 21.95 -10.30 -3.06
CA THR A 266 20.86 -10.84 -2.25
C THR A 266 20.45 -9.79 -1.24
N LEU A 267 19.31 -9.16 -1.51
CA LEU A 267 18.74 -8.12 -0.66
C LEU A 267 18.02 -8.79 0.53
N PRO A 268 18.19 -8.25 1.74
CA PRO A 268 17.53 -8.77 2.93
C PRO A 268 16.01 -8.50 2.85
N PRO A 269 15.20 -9.25 3.62
CA PRO A 269 13.75 -9.08 3.59
C PRO A 269 13.31 -7.75 4.20
N GLY A 270 12.11 -7.31 3.85
CA GLY A 270 11.44 -6.18 4.51
C GLY A 270 10.36 -5.52 3.65
N PRO A 271 9.50 -4.70 4.26
CA PRO A 271 8.39 -4.03 3.57
C PRO A 271 8.86 -3.10 2.46
N ASN A 272 10.07 -2.55 2.57
CA ASN A 272 10.67 -1.71 1.55
C ASN A 272 11.45 -2.49 0.47
N GLY A 273 11.42 -3.83 0.51
CA GLY A 273 12.08 -4.67 -0.49
C GLY A 273 11.36 -4.68 -1.85
N PRO A 274 12.04 -5.01 -2.96
CA PRO A 274 11.44 -4.98 -4.32
C PRO A 274 10.17 -5.82 -4.49
N VAL A 275 10.07 -6.92 -3.76
CA VAL A 275 8.90 -7.83 -3.74
C VAL A 275 8.05 -7.69 -2.47
N GLY A 276 8.38 -6.72 -1.62
CA GLY A 276 7.68 -6.49 -0.36
C GLY A 276 7.74 -7.69 0.59
N VAL A 277 6.64 -7.91 1.30
CA VAL A 277 6.56 -8.90 2.39
C VAL A 277 6.17 -10.32 1.96
N VAL A 278 5.74 -10.50 0.71
CA VAL A 278 5.25 -11.79 0.20
C VAL A 278 5.61 -11.94 -1.27
N TRP A 279 6.05 -13.15 -1.65
CA TRP A 279 6.09 -13.61 -3.03
C TRP A 279 5.18 -14.83 -3.21
N ILE A 280 4.24 -14.77 -4.15
CA ILE A 280 3.40 -15.89 -4.55
C ILE A 280 3.86 -16.33 -5.94
N ASP A 281 4.44 -17.52 -5.99
CA ASP A 281 5.09 -18.06 -7.18
C ASP A 281 4.07 -18.64 -8.16
N LEU A 282 4.30 -18.46 -9.46
CA LEU A 282 3.43 -18.94 -10.53
C LEU A 282 4.13 -20.02 -11.36
N SER A 283 3.35 -20.87 -12.01
CA SER A 283 3.86 -21.87 -12.96
C SER A 283 4.50 -21.25 -14.21
N LYS A 284 4.42 -19.93 -14.38
CA LYS A 284 5.13 -19.17 -15.41
C LYS A 284 6.51 -18.77 -14.85
N PRO A 285 7.63 -19.25 -15.41
CA PRO A 285 8.96 -18.94 -14.90
C PRO A 285 9.21 -17.43 -14.80
N HIS A 286 9.77 -16.98 -13.68
CA HIS A 286 10.11 -15.58 -13.35
C HIS A 286 8.93 -14.64 -13.07
N TYR A 287 7.69 -15.13 -13.07
CA TYR A 287 6.52 -14.32 -12.75
C TYR A 287 5.95 -14.68 -11.38
N GLY A 288 5.54 -13.64 -10.64
CA GLY A 288 4.90 -13.80 -9.35
C GLY A 288 3.88 -12.70 -9.06
N ILE A 289 3.10 -12.93 -8.01
CA ILE A 289 2.27 -11.91 -7.38
C ILE A 289 2.95 -11.53 -6.08
N HIS A 290 3.19 -10.23 -5.85
CA HIS A 290 4.00 -9.79 -4.72
C HIS A 290 3.58 -8.43 -4.17
N GLY A 291 4.13 -8.09 -3.00
CA GLY A 291 3.93 -6.79 -2.34
C GLY A 291 4.76 -5.67 -2.98
N THR A 292 4.71 -4.47 -2.40
CA THR A 292 5.49 -3.34 -2.92
C THR A 292 5.79 -2.29 -1.85
N PRO A 293 6.94 -1.59 -1.93
CA PRO A 293 7.26 -0.45 -1.06
C PRO A 293 6.44 0.81 -1.36
N SER A 294 5.71 0.86 -2.48
CA SER A 294 5.06 2.08 -3.00
C SER A 294 3.55 1.86 -3.22
N PRO A 295 2.77 1.69 -2.14
CA PRO A 295 1.35 1.37 -2.23
C PRO A 295 0.53 2.41 -3.02
N GLU A 296 0.93 3.68 -3.02
CA GLU A 296 0.30 4.78 -3.75
C GLU A 296 0.38 4.66 -5.28
N THR A 297 1.25 3.78 -5.78
CA THR A 297 1.46 3.53 -7.22
C THR A 297 0.62 2.38 -7.77
N ILE A 298 -0.03 1.60 -6.90
CA ILE A 298 -0.82 0.43 -7.31
C ILE A 298 -2.00 0.85 -8.19
N GLY A 299 -2.10 0.22 -9.37
CA GLY A 299 -3.10 0.51 -10.40
C GLY A 299 -2.84 1.79 -11.21
N ARG A 300 -1.68 2.44 -11.01
CA ARG A 300 -1.30 3.70 -11.68
C ARG A 300 0.08 3.65 -12.36
N ALA A 301 0.92 2.69 -11.97
CA ALA A 301 2.23 2.44 -12.56
C ALA A 301 2.23 1.15 -13.39
N GLU A 302 3.25 0.99 -14.23
CA GLU A 302 3.55 -0.26 -14.95
C GLU A 302 4.60 -1.08 -14.19
N SER A 303 4.67 -2.39 -14.44
CA SER A 303 5.68 -3.29 -13.87
C SER A 303 6.53 -3.98 -14.95
N HIS A 304 7.62 -4.61 -14.52
CA HIS A 304 8.43 -5.55 -15.31
C HIS A 304 7.75 -6.94 -15.41
N GLY A 305 6.45 -6.97 -15.74
CA GLY A 305 5.67 -8.20 -15.96
C GLY A 305 5.00 -8.82 -14.72
N CYS A 306 5.55 -8.62 -13.52
CA CYS A 306 4.96 -9.16 -12.28
C CYS A 306 3.70 -8.41 -11.82
N ILE A 307 2.89 -9.06 -10.98
CA ILE A 307 1.65 -8.48 -10.44
C ILE A 307 1.97 -7.90 -9.06
N ARG A 308 1.92 -6.58 -8.96
CA ARG A 308 2.19 -5.84 -7.72
C ARG A 308 0.89 -5.53 -7.00
N LEU A 309 0.85 -5.85 -5.71
CA LEU A 309 -0.16 -5.44 -4.76
C LEU A 309 0.49 -4.59 -3.67
N THR A 310 -0.32 -3.90 -2.87
CA THR A 310 0.15 -3.35 -1.59
C THR A 310 0.63 -4.49 -0.69
N ASN A 311 1.53 -4.23 0.27
CA ASN A 311 2.00 -5.29 1.17
C ASN A 311 0.86 -5.92 1.98
N TRP A 312 -0.12 -5.13 2.43
CA TRP A 312 -1.27 -5.65 3.18
C TRP A 312 -2.20 -6.51 2.32
N ASP A 313 -2.43 -6.17 1.05
CA ASP A 313 -3.27 -6.97 0.16
C ASP A 313 -2.55 -8.23 -0.34
N ALA A 314 -1.23 -8.16 -0.60
CA ALA A 314 -0.41 -9.34 -0.85
C ALA A 314 -0.44 -10.30 0.35
N ALA A 315 -0.34 -9.77 1.57
CA ALA A 315 -0.43 -10.54 2.79
C ALA A 315 -1.81 -11.16 3.02
N ARG A 316 -2.90 -10.45 2.70
CA ARG A 316 -4.26 -11.00 2.68
C ARG A 316 -4.37 -12.16 1.69
N LEU A 317 -3.94 -11.95 0.45
CA LEU A 317 -3.98 -12.98 -0.60
C LEU A 317 -3.20 -14.24 -0.19
N ALA A 318 -2.05 -14.07 0.47
CA ALA A 318 -1.20 -15.16 0.96
C ALA A 318 -1.89 -16.06 1.99
N LEU A 319 -2.91 -15.56 2.70
CA LEU A 319 -3.77 -16.35 3.60
C LEU A 319 -4.94 -17.03 2.87
N MET A 320 -5.30 -16.55 1.68
CA MET A 320 -6.42 -17.07 0.88
C MET A 320 -6.01 -18.24 -0.02
N VAL A 321 -4.77 -18.22 -0.53
CA VAL A 321 -4.27 -19.17 -1.53
C VAL A 321 -3.36 -20.24 -0.95
N LYS A 322 -3.14 -21.31 -1.71
CA LYS A 322 -2.14 -22.35 -1.46
C LYS A 322 -1.58 -22.86 -2.79
N SER A 323 -0.51 -23.66 -2.73
CA SER A 323 0.00 -24.36 -3.91
C SER A 323 -1.12 -25.16 -4.59
N GLY A 324 -1.17 -25.11 -5.92
CA GLY A 324 -2.21 -25.75 -6.74
C GLY A 324 -3.43 -24.89 -7.03
N VAL A 325 -3.62 -23.72 -6.39
CA VAL A 325 -4.72 -22.81 -6.73
C VAL A 325 -4.51 -22.27 -8.16
N PRO A 326 -5.49 -22.42 -9.07
CA PRO A 326 -5.41 -21.88 -10.42
C PRO A 326 -5.41 -20.35 -10.42
N ALA A 327 -4.61 -19.77 -11.31
CA ALA A 327 -4.54 -18.35 -11.57
C ALA A 327 -4.80 -18.08 -13.05
N VAL A 328 -5.82 -17.30 -13.39
CA VAL A 328 -6.17 -16.99 -14.79
C VAL A 328 -5.93 -15.53 -15.07
N PHE A 329 -5.08 -15.24 -16.03
CA PHE A 329 -4.75 -13.88 -16.43
C PHE A 329 -5.51 -13.59 -17.71
N GLN A 330 -6.27 -12.51 -17.72
CA GLN A 330 -7.16 -12.11 -18.80
C GLN A 330 -6.91 -10.66 -19.23
N PRO A 331 -7.16 -10.33 -20.51
CA PRO A 331 -6.82 -9.03 -21.09
C PRO A 331 -7.56 -7.85 -20.44
#